data_AF-Q5DDD7-F1
#
_entry.id   AF-Q5DDD7-F1
#
_cell.length_a   1.000
_cell.length_b   1.000
_cell.length_c   1.000
_cell.angle_alpha   90.00
_cell.angle_beta   90.00
_cell.angle_gamma   90.00
#
_symmetry.space_group_name_H-M   'P 1'
#
loop_
_entity.id
_entity.type
_entity.pdbx_description
1 polymer ?
#
loop_
_entity_poly.entity_id
_entity_poly.type
_entity_poly.pdbx_seq_one_letter_code
_entity_poly.pdbx_strand_id
1 'polypeptide(L)'
;MASSSESDISASYSGQEFAHQDTSEIKNRQKPVSVSSTSWGLPEPVLRVGNRTIFTHGRPPWYDAEGQTQQPFVIGICGGSASGKTSVARVIIESLDIQWVSLISLDSYYKDLTPEQKLQAIACHYNFDHPSAFDFDLLESHLCRLREGQTIEVPEYDCKTHSRTSKTNTVYGANIIIIEGILVCYSPAVSN
;
A
#
# COMPACT_ATOMS: atom_id res chain seq x y z
N MET A 1 -27.98 48.33 -24.48
CA MET A 1 -27.61 47.61 -25.72
C MET A 1 -28.39 46.31 -25.72
N ALA A 2 -29.25 46.16 -26.73
CA ALA A 2 -30.26 45.13 -26.85
C ALA A 2 -29.84 44.07 -27.87
N SER A 3 -30.23 42.82 -27.65
CA SER A 3 -30.72 41.84 -28.65
C SER A 3 -30.97 40.52 -27.88
N SER A 4 -32.21 40.11 -27.62
CA SER A 4 -33.15 39.45 -28.54
C SER A 4 -32.76 38.00 -28.88
N SER A 5 -33.72 37.13 -28.57
CA SER A 5 -33.94 35.71 -28.85
C SER A 5 -33.69 35.25 -30.29
N GLU A 6 -33.47 33.94 -30.48
CA GLU A 6 -34.32 33.08 -31.32
C GLU A 6 -33.96 31.59 -31.20
N SER A 7 -34.99 30.76 -31.37
CA SER A 7 -35.06 29.30 -31.33
C SER A 7 -35.34 28.76 -32.73
N ASP A 8 -34.88 27.54 -33.08
CA ASP A 8 -35.47 26.66 -34.13
C ASP A 8 -34.82 25.26 -33.97
N ILE A 9 -35.51 24.15 -33.66
CA ILE A 9 -36.52 23.32 -34.37
C ILE A 9 -35.91 22.27 -35.36
N SER A 10 -36.00 21.00 -34.92
CA SER A 10 -36.25 19.72 -35.63
C SER A 10 -35.43 19.25 -36.84
N ALA A 11 -35.05 17.96 -36.83
CA ALA A 11 -35.30 17.03 -37.94
C ALA A 11 -35.13 15.56 -37.49
N SER A 12 -36.26 14.85 -37.42
CA SER A 12 -36.35 13.39 -37.41
C SER A 12 -36.21 12.84 -38.82
N TYR A 13 -35.45 11.75 -39.01
CA TYR A 13 -35.51 10.94 -40.23
C TYR A 13 -35.67 9.46 -39.87
N SER A 14 -36.79 8.90 -40.34
CA SER A 14 -37.08 7.49 -40.48
C SER A 14 -36.46 6.96 -41.78
N GLY A 15 -36.03 5.70 -41.78
CA GLY A 15 -35.56 5.02 -42.99
C GLY A 15 -35.38 3.52 -42.75
N GLN A 16 -36.23 2.72 -43.37
CA GLN A 16 -36.34 1.27 -43.30
C GLN A 16 -35.27 0.56 -44.17
N GLU A 17 -34.75 -0.55 -43.61
CA GLU A 17 -34.65 -1.90 -44.19
C GLU A 17 -34.04 -2.13 -45.59
N PHE A 18 -32.92 -2.87 -45.63
CA PHE A 18 -32.51 -3.70 -46.77
C PHE A 18 -32.00 -5.06 -46.27
N ALA A 19 -32.64 -6.12 -46.75
CA ALA A 19 -32.27 -7.51 -46.54
C ALA A 19 -31.06 -7.91 -47.39
N HIS A 20 -30.12 -8.67 -46.82
CA HIS A 20 -29.17 -9.48 -47.60
C HIS A 20 -28.83 -10.80 -46.86
N GLN A 21 -29.41 -11.87 -47.41
CA GLN A 21 -28.87 -13.22 -47.63
C GLN A 21 -28.04 -13.93 -46.54
N ASP A 22 -28.63 -15.04 -46.07
CA ASP A 22 -27.99 -16.19 -45.46
C ASP A 22 -26.75 -16.66 -46.26
N THR A 23 -25.62 -16.75 -45.57
CA THR A 23 -24.58 -17.73 -45.87
C THR A 23 -24.19 -18.44 -44.59
N SER A 24 -24.46 -19.74 -44.57
CA SER A 24 -24.13 -20.67 -43.51
C SER A 24 -22.65 -21.07 -43.57
N GLU A 25 -21.84 -20.65 -42.60
CA GLU A 25 -20.57 -21.32 -42.28
C GLU A 25 -20.42 -21.47 -40.76
N ILE A 26 -20.57 -22.70 -40.29
CA ILE A 26 -20.23 -23.12 -38.92
C ILE A 26 -18.84 -23.75 -38.96
N LYS A 27 -17.88 -23.23 -38.17
CA LYS A 27 -16.95 -24.09 -37.41
C LYS A 27 -16.21 -23.36 -36.27
N ASN A 28 -16.55 -23.82 -35.07
CA ASN A 28 -15.66 -24.04 -33.93
C ASN A 28 -15.14 -22.83 -33.12
N ARG A 29 -16.03 -22.23 -32.30
CA ARG A 29 -15.61 -21.58 -31.05
C ARG A 29 -15.56 -22.63 -29.92
N GLN A 30 -14.36 -23.00 -29.50
CA GLN A 30 -14.17 -23.72 -28.24
C GLN A 30 -14.68 -22.83 -27.09
N LYS A 31 -15.51 -23.39 -26.21
CA LYS A 31 -16.00 -22.72 -25.00
C LYS A 31 -14.81 -22.47 -24.06
N PRO A 32 -14.64 -21.28 -23.47
CA PRO A 32 -13.69 -21.11 -22.40
C PRO A 32 -14.10 -22.00 -21.23
N VAL A 33 -13.13 -22.77 -20.72
CA VAL A 33 -13.25 -23.59 -19.52
C VAL A 33 -13.66 -22.68 -18.37
N SER A 34 -14.80 -22.98 -17.74
CA SER A 34 -15.24 -22.30 -16.52
C SER A 34 -14.31 -22.69 -15.38
N VAL A 35 -13.45 -21.77 -14.95
CA VAL A 35 -12.69 -21.90 -13.70
C VAL A 35 -13.54 -21.29 -12.59
N SER A 36 -13.88 -22.10 -11.59
CA SER A 36 -14.71 -21.72 -10.45
C SER A 36 -14.03 -20.63 -9.62
N SER A 37 -14.77 -19.56 -9.36
CA SER A 37 -14.37 -18.36 -8.65
C SER A 37 -14.34 -18.57 -7.14
N THR A 38 -13.14 -18.58 -6.52
CA THR A 38 -12.98 -18.21 -5.10
C THR A 38 -11.56 -17.72 -4.77
N SER A 39 -11.20 -16.51 -5.19
CA SER A 39 -10.31 -15.57 -4.48
C SER A 39 -10.38 -14.22 -5.22
N TRP A 40 -10.26 -13.08 -4.53
CA TRP A 40 -9.93 -11.84 -5.25
C TRP A 40 -8.45 -11.99 -5.68
N GLY A 41 -8.07 -12.39 -6.88
CA GLY A 41 -8.79 -12.44 -8.16
C GLY A 41 -8.18 -11.47 -9.19
N LEU A 42 -7.12 -10.76 -8.85
CA LEU A 42 -6.24 -10.18 -9.86
C LEU A 42 -5.30 -11.31 -10.31
N PRO A 43 -5.34 -11.77 -11.58
CA PRO A 43 -4.23 -12.57 -12.10
C PRO A 43 -2.97 -11.73 -11.91
N GLU A 44 -1.86 -12.33 -11.46
CA GLU A 44 -0.57 -11.64 -11.58
C GLU A 44 -0.52 -11.08 -13.01
N PRO A 45 -0.26 -9.77 -13.18
CA PRO A 45 -0.29 -9.14 -14.49
C PRO A 45 0.99 -9.53 -15.23
N VAL A 46 1.25 -10.82 -15.36
CA VAL A 46 2.53 -11.42 -15.64
C VAL A 46 2.31 -12.47 -16.70
N LEU A 47 2.57 -12.11 -17.95
CA LEU A 47 2.63 -13.06 -19.05
C LEU A 47 4.04 -13.65 -19.09
N ARG A 48 4.15 -14.97 -18.91
CA ARG A 48 5.42 -15.68 -19.07
C ARG A 48 5.53 -16.21 -20.49
N VAL A 49 6.45 -15.65 -21.29
CA VAL A 49 6.73 -16.08 -22.67
C VAL A 49 8.15 -16.63 -22.72
N GLY A 50 8.30 -17.96 -22.68
CA GLY A 50 9.61 -18.61 -22.55
C GLY A 50 10.27 -18.27 -21.21
N ASN A 51 11.52 -17.79 -21.24
CA ASN A 51 12.26 -17.30 -20.06
C ASN A 51 11.97 -15.83 -19.70
N ARG A 52 11.03 -15.17 -20.39
CA ARG A 52 10.73 -13.74 -20.18
C ARG A 52 9.41 -13.56 -19.43
N THR A 53 9.45 -12.71 -18.42
CA THR A 53 8.31 -12.30 -17.60
C THR A 53 7.86 -10.92 -18.06
N ILE A 54 6.66 -10.81 -18.63
CA ILE A 54 6.09 -9.57 -19.21
C ILE A 54 5.02 -9.04 -18.26
N PHE A 55 5.23 -7.86 -17.70
CA PHE A 55 4.28 -7.22 -16.81
C PHE A 55 3.23 -6.41 -17.62
N THR A 56 1.95 -6.76 -17.56
CA THR A 56 0.89 -6.15 -18.37
C THR A 56 0.39 -4.81 -17.83
N HIS A 57 0.75 -4.45 -16.59
CA HIS A 57 0.33 -3.21 -15.92
C HIS A 57 1.53 -2.36 -15.44
N GLY A 58 2.69 -2.51 -16.08
CA GLY A 58 3.94 -1.93 -15.62
C GLY A 58 4.66 -2.83 -14.63
N ARG A 59 5.99 -2.73 -14.59
CA ARG A 59 6.83 -3.56 -13.73
C ARG A 59 6.70 -3.05 -12.29
N PRO A 60 6.43 -3.93 -11.30
CA PRO A 60 6.39 -3.50 -9.90
C PRO A 60 7.71 -2.84 -9.51
N PRO A 61 7.68 -1.84 -8.63
CA PRO A 61 8.82 -0.95 -8.40
C PRO A 61 10.03 -1.69 -7.82
N TRP A 62 9.81 -2.78 -7.08
CA TRP A 62 10.85 -3.62 -6.47
C TRP A 62 11.62 -4.48 -7.49
N TYR A 63 11.51 -4.18 -8.78
CA TYR A 63 12.18 -4.86 -9.87
C TYR A 63 12.87 -3.82 -10.79
N ASP A 64 14.13 -4.06 -11.18
CA ASP A 64 14.94 -3.15 -12.04
C ASP A 64 14.51 -3.11 -13.53
N ALA A 65 15.40 -2.77 -14.47
CA ALA A 65 15.11 -2.83 -15.91
C ALA A 65 15.35 -4.25 -16.49
N GLU A 66 16.12 -5.09 -15.80
CA GLU A 66 16.67 -6.37 -16.29
C GLU A 66 15.83 -7.60 -15.92
N GLY A 67 15.16 -7.58 -14.79
CA GLY A 67 14.28 -8.66 -14.32
C GLY A 67 14.40 -8.92 -12.82
N GLN A 68 15.38 -8.28 -12.16
CA GLN A 68 15.87 -8.66 -10.85
C GLN A 68 15.20 -7.82 -9.76
N THR A 69 15.05 -8.43 -8.59
CA THR A 69 14.53 -7.75 -7.40
C THR A 69 15.54 -6.74 -6.89
N GLN A 70 15.10 -5.51 -6.68
CA GLN A 70 15.93 -4.44 -6.09
C GLN A 70 15.60 -4.30 -4.61
N GLN A 71 16.65 -4.14 -3.80
CA GLN A 71 16.49 -3.93 -2.36
C GLN A 71 15.90 -2.55 -2.10
N PRO A 72 14.85 -2.44 -1.25
CA PRO A 72 14.30 -1.15 -0.86
C PRO A 72 15.31 -0.28 -0.10
N PHE A 73 15.25 1.02 -0.34
CA PHE A 73 16.00 2.02 0.41
C PHE A 73 15.24 2.39 1.69
N VAL A 74 15.86 2.20 2.85
CA VAL A 74 15.25 2.48 4.16
C VAL A 74 15.74 3.83 4.69
N ILE A 75 14.79 4.68 5.09
CA ILE A 75 15.06 6.01 5.66
C ILE A 75 14.53 6.04 7.09
N GLY A 76 15.41 6.15 8.08
CA GLY A 76 15.05 6.34 9.48
C GLY A 76 14.98 7.83 9.84
N ILE A 77 13.85 8.29 10.37
CA ILE A 77 13.65 9.64 10.89
C ILE A 77 13.50 9.55 12.41
N CYS A 78 14.54 9.96 13.14
CA CYS A 78 14.59 9.91 14.59
C CYS A 78 14.55 11.31 15.22
N GLY A 79 13.97 11.42 16.41
CA GLY A 79 13.85 12.69 17.14
C GLY A 79 12.83 12.63 18.26
N GLY A 80 12.92 13.56 19.21
CA GLY A 80 12.03 13.62 20.37
C GLY A 80 10.55 13.70 20.02
N SER A 81 9.68 13.40 20.98
CA SER A 81 8.23 13.57 20.79
C SER A 81 7.90 15.01 20.41
N ALA A 82 6.90 15.20 19.54
CA ALA A 82 6.49 16.49 18.99
C ALA A 82 7.57 17.31 18.23
N SER A 83 8.72 16.71 17.87
CA SER A 83 9.76 17.40 17.09
C SER A 83 9.43 17.61 15.60
N GLY A 84 8.28 17.11 15.13
CA GLY A 84 7.84 17.25 13.74
C GLY A 84 8.27 16.12 12.78
N LYS A 85 8.73 14.97 13.29
CA LYS A 85 9.16 13.81 12.46
C LYS A 85 8.15 13.40 11.40
N THR A 86 6.91 13.16 11.81
CA THR A 86 5.82 12.75 10.90
C THR A 86 5.55 13.83 9.83
N SER A 87 5.68 15.11 10.18
CA SER A 87 5.54 16.21 9.22
C SER A 87 6.68 16.21 8.21
N VAL A 88 7.93 16.05 8.67
CA VAL A 88 9.09 15.94 7.78
C VAL A 88 8.97 14.71 6.86
N ALA A 89 8.54 13.56 7.39
CA ALA A 89 8.30 12.36 6.61
C ALA A 89 7.30 12.60 5.48
N ARG A 90 6.19 13.30 5.76
CA ARG A 90 5.18 13.66 4.73
C ARG A 90 5.74 14.60 3.68
N VAL A 91 6.46 15.64 4.08
CA VAL A 91 7.10 16.57 3.14
C VAL A 91 8.11 15.84 2.24
N ILE A 92 8.86 14.88 2.77
CA ILE A 92 9.78 14.03 1.97
C ILE A 92 8.99 13.22 0.93
N ILE A 93 7.90 12.56 1.34
CA ILE A 93 7.04 11.78 0.43
C ILE A 93 6.48 12.67 -0.69
N GLU A 94 5.97 13.84 -0.34
CA GLU A 94 5.44 14.83 -1.28
C GLU A 94 6.54 15.37 -2.22
N SER A 95 7.76 15.56 -1.73
CA SER A 95 8.87 16.11 -2.51
C SER A 95 9.51 15.08 -3.45
N LEU A 96 9.47 13.79 -3.09
CA LEU A 96 10.01 12.73 -3.92
C LEU A 96 9.17 12.52 -5.19
N ASP A 97 7.85 12.79 -5.13
CA ASP A 97 6.90 12.56 -6.23
C ASP A 97 6.96 11.12 -6.79
N ILE A 98 7.26 10.16 -5.92
CA ILE A 98 7.34 8.72 -6.24
C ILE A 98 6.10 8.04 -5.67
N GLN A 99 5.40 7.25 -6.48
CA GLN A 99 4.16 6.57 -6.09
C GLN A 99 4.36 5.50 -4.98
N TRP A 100 5.58 4.99 -4.82
CA TRP A 100 5.87 3.75 -4.11
C TRP A 100 6.75 3.99 -2.87
N VAL A 101 6.20 4.74 -1.91
CA VAL A 101 6.84 5.00 -0.61
C VAL A 101 5.94 4.48 0.51
N SER A 102 6.50 3.63 1.38
CA SER A 102 5.80 3.11 2.57
C SER A 102 6.24 3.89 3.80
N LEU A 103 5.30 4.47 4.54
CA LEU A 103 5.56 5.16 5.81
C LEU A 103 5.14 4.28 6.98
N ILE A 104 6.07 4.05 7.90
CA ILE A 104 5.89 3.26 9.11
C ILE A 104 6.17 4.15 10.32
N SER A 105 5.22 4.23 11.25
CA SER A 105 5.42 4.90 12.53
C SER A 105 5.82 3.89 13.59
N LEU A 106 6.88 4.17 14.35
CA LEU A 106 7.31 3.35 15.49
C LEU A 106 6.24 3.29 16.59
N ASP A 107 5.38 4.30 16.67
CA ASP A 107 4.29 4.38 17.65
C ASP A 107 3.28 3.23 17.47
N SER A 108 3.13 2.70 16.25
CA SER A 108 2.32 1.50 16.01
C SER A 108 2.87 0.24 16.70
N TYR A 109 4.16 0.23 17.04
CA TYR A 109 4.85 -0.94 17.58
C TYR A 109 4.97 -0.92 19.10
N TYR A 110 4.24 -0.06 19.81
CA TYR A 110 4.10 -0.23 21.26
C TYR A 110 3.51 -1.60 21.59
N LYS A 111 4.00 -2.19 22.69
CA LYS A 111 3.46 -3.43 23.24
C LYS A 111 2.14 -3.18 23.96
N ASP A 112 1.30 -4.20 23.96
CA ASP A 112 0.15 -4.23 24.87
C ASP A 112 0.63 -4.29 26.31
N LEU A 113 0.07 -3.42 27.14
CA LEU A 113 0.37 -3.40 28.55
C LEU A 113 -0.42 -4.48 29.31
N THR A 114 0.26 -5.15 30.22
CA THR A 114 -0.37 -6.00 31.25
C THR A 114 -1.29 -5.16 32.15
N PRO A 115 -2.26 -5.77 32.85
CA PRO A 115 -3.12 -5.05 33.80
C PRO A 115 -2.32 -4.22 34.82
N GLU A 116 -1.21 -4.76 35.33
CA GLU A 116 -0.33 -4.09 36.28
C GLU A 116 0.37 -2.88 35.65
N GLN A 117 0.89 -3.02 34.43
CA GLN A 117 1.51 -1.92 33.69
C GLN A 117 0.50 -0.84 33.31
N LYS A 118 -0.76 -1.19 33.03
CA LYS A 118 -1.82 -0.20 32.79
C LYS A 118 -2.09 0.65 34.03
N LEU A 119 -2.12 0.04 35.22
CA LEU A 119 -2.23 0.78 36.47
C LEU A 119 -1.03 1.72 36.67
N GLN A 120 0.18 1.28 36.34
CA GLN A 120 1.37 2.13 36.36
C GLN A 120 1.29 3.27 35.34
N ALA A 121 0.78 3.02 34.13
CA ALA A 121 0.61 4.03 33.09
C ALA A 121 -0.39 5.11 33.50
N ILE A 122 -1.53 4.72 34.07
CA ILE A 122 -2.54 5.65 34.62
C ILE A 122 -1.95 6.50 35.75
N ALA A 123 -1.05 5.93 36.55
CA ALA A 123 -0.33 6.63 37.61
C ALA A 123 0.92 7.40 37.11
N CYS A 124 1.15 7.48 35.79
CA CYS A 124 2.33 8.12 35.18
C CYS A 124 3.68 7.53 35.64
N HIS A 125 3.70 6.25 36.03
CA HIS A 125 4.88 5.52 36.47
C HIS A 125 5.43 4.54 35.42
N TYR A 126 4.74 4.38 34.29
CA TYR A 126 5.23 3.57 33.18
C TYR A 126 6.04 4.43 32.20
N ASN A 127 7.25 3.97 31.85
CA ASN A 127 8.12 4.68 30.92
C ASN A 127 7.91 4.19 29.48
N PHE A 128 7.21 4.98 28.66
CA PHE A 128 6.98 4.70 27.25
C PHE A 128 8.20 4.97 26.36
N ASP A 129 9.17 5.75 26.83
CA ASP A 129 10.40 6.06 26.07
C ASP A 129 11.49 5.00 26.28
N HIS A 130 11.21 3.94 27.04
CA HIS A 130 12.15 2.84 27.22
C HIS A 130 12.04 1.85 26.06
N PRO A 131 13.16 1.34 25.49
CA PRO A 131 13.12 0.37 24.39
C PRO A 131 12.23 -0.86 24.65
N SER A 132 12.11 -1.30 25.90
CA SER A 132 11.24 -2.44 26.26
C SER A 132 9.75 -2.21 26.00
N ALA A 133 9.31 -0.95 25.90
CA ALA A 133 7.92 -0.59 25.60
C ALA A 133 7.56 -0.89 24.13
N PHE A 134 8.55 -1.02 23.26
CA PHE A 134 8.38 -1.31 21.84
C PHE A 134 8.59 -2.79 21.53
N ASP A 135 7.89 -3.25 20.51
CA ASP A 135 7.98 -4.57 19.91
C ASP A 135 8.91 -4.52 18.70
N PHE A 136 10.21 -4.38 19.00
CA PHE A 136 11.23 -4.33 17.96
C PHE A 136 11.30 -5.64 17.16
N ASP A 137 11.05 -6.79 17.77
CA ASP A 137 11.03 -8.07 17.06
C ASP A 137 9.96 -8.07 15.94
N LEU A 138 8.77 -7.52 16.23
CA LEU A 138 7.73 -7.34 15.22
C LEU A 138 8.13 -6.34 14.13
N LEU A 139 8.73 -5.21 14.53
CA LEU A 139 9.23 -4.21 13.58
C LEU A 139 10.27 -4.82 12.63
N GLU A 140 11.26 -5.53 13.15
CA GLU A 140 12.33 -6.14 12.38
C GLU A 140 11.79 -7.20 11.40
N SER A 141 10.87 -8.04 11.87
CA SER A 141 10.15 -9.00 11.02
C SER A 141 9.40 -8.30 9.87
N HIS A 142 8.69 -7.21 10.18
CA HIS A 142 7.98 -6.42 9.19
C HIS A 142 8.91 -5.74 8.18
N LEU A 143 10.04 -5.20 8.62
CA LEU A 143 11.04 -4.59 7.74
C LEU A 143 11.69 -5.62 6.83
N CYS A 144 11.99 -6.82 7.33
CA CYS A 144 12.50 -7.91 6.51
C CYS A 144 11.52 -8.27 5.38
N ARG A 145 10.25 -8.46 5.73
CA ARG A 145 9.18 -8.77 4.76
C ARG A 145 9.00 -7.66 3.72
N LEU A 146 9.02 -6.40 4.15
CA LEU A 146 8.93 -5.28 3.22
C LEU A 146 10.15 -5.18 2.29
N ARG A 147 11.36 -5.50 2.77
CA ARG A 147 12.57 -5.60 1.94
C ARG A 147 12.46 -6.68 0.87
N GLU A 148 11.73 -7.75 1.16
CA GLU A 148 11.40 -8.81 0.20
C GLU A 148 10.22 -8.45 -0.73
N GLY A 149 9.68 -7.22 -0.64
CA GLY A 149 8.52 -6.79 -1.43
C GLY A 149 7.18 -7.39 -0.97
N GLN A 150 7.14 -8.01 0.21
CA GLN A 150 5.93 -8.61 0.76
C GLN A 150 5.06 -7.56 1.48
N THR A 151 3.75 -7.80 1.46
CA THR A 151 2.78 -7.03 2.25
C THR A 151 2.86 -7.40 3.73
N ILE A 152 2.70 -6.41 4.61
CA ILE A 152 2.62 -6.56 6.06
C ILE A 152 1.33 -5.95 6.61
N GLU A 153 0.95 -6.36 7.82
CA GLU A 153 -0.20 -5.83 8.55
C GLU A 153 0.30 -5.11 9.80
N VAL A 154 0.36 -3.77 9.75
CA VAL A 154 0.87 -2.95 10.84
C VAL A 154 -0.25 -2.75 11.88
N PRO A 155 -0.04 -3.08 13.16
CA PRO A 155 -1.07 -2.84 14.18
C PRO A 155 -1.36 -1.36 14.36
N GLU A 156 -2.63 -1.03 14.61
CA GLU A 156 -3.04 0.30 15.07
C GLU A 156 -2.95 0.34 16.60
N TYR A 157 -2.17 1.26 17.14
CA TYR A 157 -2.02 1.47 18.58
C TYR A 157 -2.82 2.68 19.05
N ASP A 158 -3.62 2.51 20.10
CA ASP A 158 -4.36 3.60 20.72
C ASP A 158 -3.64 4.09 21.98
N CYS A 159 -3.02 5.27 21.87
CA CYS A 159 -2.32 5.92 22.97
C CYS A 159 -3.22 6.31 24.14
N LYS A 160 -4.56 6.39 23.96
CA LYS A 160 -5.49 6.72 25.05
C LYS A 160 -5.77 5.52 25.94
N THR A 161 -5.86 4.34 25.34
CA THR A 161 -6.16 3.08 26.04
C THR A 161 -4.90 2.28 26.38
N HIS A 162 -3.74 2.72 25.89
CA HIS A 162 -2.45 2.04 26.02
C HIS A 162 -2.52 0.58 25.55
N SER A 163 -3.18 0.36 24.42
CA SER A 163 -3.36 -0.95 23.82
C SER A 163 -3.43 -0.91 22.30
N ARG A 164 -3.01 -2.01 21.68
CA ARG A 164 -3.27 -2.32 20.29
C ARG A 164 -4.75 -2.55 20.09
N THR A 165 -5.25 -2.02 19.00
CA THR A 165 -6.62 -2.28 18.56
C THR A 165 -6.65 -3.60 17.79
N SER A 166 -7.86 -4.11 17.51
CA SER A 166 -8.04 -5.26 16.62
C SER A 166 -7.84 -4.93 15.13
N LYS A 167 -7.50 -3.67 14.81
CA LYS A 167 -7.34 -3.18 13.44
C LYS A 167 -5.87 -3.17 13.07
N THR A 168 -5.64 -3.41 11.78
CA THR A 168 -4.33 -3.32 11.16
C THR A 168 -4.42 -2.43 9.93
N ASN A 169 -3.30 -1.77 9.63
CA ASN A 169 -3.09 -1.04 8.40
C ASN A 169 -2.19 -1.88 7.49
N THR A 170 -2.72 -2.28 6.34
CA THR A 170 -1.97 -3.01 5.32
C THR A 170 -0.93 -2.08 4.68
N VAL A 171 0.34 -2.47 4.75
CA VAL A 171 1.45 -1.77 4.10
C VAL A 171 2.08 -2.70 3.07
N TYR A 172 2.19 -2.21 1.83
CA TYR A 172 2.74 -2.97 0.73
C TYR A 172 4.26 -2.77 0.62
N GLY A 173 4.94 -3.74 0.01
CA GLY A 173 6.33 -3.60 -0.39
C GLY A 173 6.52 -2.35 -1.26
N ALA A 174 7.57 -1.59 -0.98
CA ALA A 174 7.86 -0.31 -1.62
C ALA A 174 9.37 -0.19 -1.88
N ASN A 175 9.75 0.68 -2.82
CA ASN A 175 11.15 0.95 -3.10
C ASN A 175 11.80 1.81 -2.04
N ILE A 176 11.00 2.63 -1.37
CA ILE A 176 11.44 3.49 -0.28
C ILE A 176 10.58 3.17 0.91
N ILE A 177 11.22 2.83 2.03
CA ILE A 177 10.57 2.57 3.30
C ILE A 177 11.02 3.66 4.26
N ILE A 178 10.11 4.53 4.66
CA ILE A 178 10.35 5.58 5.65
C ILE A 178 9.84 5.08 7.00
N ILE A 179 10.70 5.13 8.01
CA ILE A 179 10.36 4.76 9.39
C ILE A 179 10.59 5.99 10.25
N GLU A 180 9.59 6.40 11.02
CA GLU A 180 9.68 7.56 11.90
C GLU A 180 9.33 7.20 13.35
N GLY A 181 10.00 7.83 14.32
CA GLY A 181 9.76 7.54 15.74
C GLY A 181 10.86 8.04 16.67
N ILE A 182 10.62 7.94 17.97
CA ILE A 182 11.53 8.45 19.01
C ILE A 182 12.81 7.62 19.16
N LEU A 183 12.76 6.33 18.83
CA LEU A 183 13.84 5.37 19.00
C LEU A 183 14.14 4.60 17.71
N VAL A 184 13.88 5.19 16.54
CA VAL A 184 14.12 4.50 15.25
C VAL A 184 15.59 4.11 15.09
N CYS A 185 16.51 4.97 15.52
CA CYS A 185 17.95 4.70 15.48
C CYS A 185 18.43 3.74 16.59
N TYR A 186 17.54 3.22 17.44
CA TYR A 186 17.89 2.21 18.43
C TYR A 186 17.96 0.79 17.82
N SER A 187 17.06 0.47 16.87
CA SER A 187 17.06 -0.85 16.24
C SER A 187 18.14 -0.95 15.15
N PRO A 188 19.03 -1.96 15.21
CA PRO A 188 20.03 -2.20 14.18
C PRO A 188 19.43 -2.48 12.80
N ALA A 189 18.19 -3.00 12.73
CA ALA A 189 17.53 -3.31 11.47
C ALA A 189 17.23 -2.08 10.62
N VAL A 190 17.13 -0.89 11.23
CA VAL A 190 16.94 0.36 10.48
C VAL A 190 18.26 0.93 9.97
N SER A 191 19.38 0.57 10.60
CA SER A 191 20.71 1.14 10.31
C SER A 191 21.55 0.34 9.31
N ASN A 192 21.06 -0.82 8.84
CA ASN A 192 21.72 -1.70 7.86
C ASN A 192 20.88 -1.83 6.58
#